data_AF-A0A9Q9I675-F1
#
_entry.id   AF-A0A9Q9I675-F1
#
_cell.length_a   1.000
_cell.length_b   1.000
_cell.length_c   1.000
_cell.angle_alpha   90.00
_cell.angle_beta   90.00
_cell.angle_gamma   90.00
#
_symmetry.space_group_name_H-M   'P 1'
#
loop_
_entity.id
_entity.type
_entity.pdbx_description
1 polymer ?
#
loop_
_entity_poly.entity_id
_entity_poly.type
_entity_poly.pdbx_seq_one_letter_code
_entity_poly.pdbx_strand_id
1 'polypeptide(L)'
;MTQQHQAPGPYGLRPPSVTEARASLYAVFGAQTDEIWQRLTHRAGMPSTGGDDAALPRLMEAMRADHDPVVALCAQSLHIRLSTYQHLTAAHETIRSAQ
;
A
#
# COMPACT_ATOMS: atom_id res chain seq x y z
N MET A 1 -13.91 14.87 -10.07
CA MET A 1 -12.96 14.12 -9.22
C MET A 1 -11.65 13.99 -9.98
N THR A 2 -10.69 14.87 -9.70
CA THR A 2 -9.36 14.86 -10.32
C THR A 2 -8.54 13.75 -9.67
N GLN A 3 -8.31 12.64 -10.37
CA GLN A 3 -7.24 11.71 -10.01
C GLN A 3 -5.92 12.48 -10.09
N GLN A 4 -5.32 12.78 -8.95
CA GLN A 4 -3.96 13.31 -8.90
C GLN A 4 -3.03 12.20 -9.41
N HIS A 5 -2.63 12.28 -10.68
CA HIS A 5 -1.54 11.50 -11.23
C HIS A 5 -0.25 11.99 -10.55
N GLN A 6 0.12 11.34 -9.46
CA GLN A 6 1.42 11.55 -8.83
C GLN A 6 2.50 11.22 -9.86
N ALA A 7 3.42 12.17 -10.09
CA ALA A 7 4.49 11.99 -11.06
C ALA A 7 5.25 10.69 -10.72
N PRO A 8 5.55 9.83 -11.71
CA PRO A 8 6.25 8.59 -11.44
C PRO A 8 7.63 8.90 -10.86
N GLY A 9 8.01 8.15 -9.84
CA GLY A 9 9.34 8.18 -9.25
C GLY A 9 10.40 7.59 -10.19
N PRO A 10 11.62 7.38 -9.69
CA PRO A 10 12.72 6.81 -10.47
C PRO A 10 12.32 5.56 -11.24
N TYR A 11 12.83 5.45 -12.47
CA TYR A 11 12.54 4.33 -13.38
C TYR A 11 11.05 4.16 -13.75
N GLY A 12 10.22 5.20 -13.60
CA GLY A 12 8.80 5.13 -13.92
C GLY A 12 7.96 4.44 -12.83
N LEU A 13 8.56 4.12 -11.69
CA LEU A 13 7.92 3.38 -10.60
C LEU A 13 7.05 4.29 -9.74
N ARG A 14 5.99 3.73 -9.15
CA ARG A 14 5.15 4.41 -8.17
C ARG A 14 5.21 3.69 -6.83
N PRO A 15 5.19 4.42 -5.70
CA PRO A 15 5.05 3.79 -4.41
C PRO A 15 3.68 3.09 -4.34
N PRO A 16 3.56 1.96 -3.63
CA PRO A 16 2.25 1.38 -3.36
C PRO A 16 1.38 2.38 -2.58
N SER A 17 0.08 2.35 -2.84
CA SER A 17 -0.91 3.25 -2.24
C SER A 17 -1.98 2.50 -1.45
N VAL A 18 -2.74 3.21 -0.61
CA VAL A 18 -3.91 2.66 0.09
C VAL A 18 -4.97 2.15 -0.92
N THR A 19 -5.11 2.84 -2.05
CA THR A 19 -6.02 2.43 -3.13
C THR A 19 -5.60 1.11 -3.75
N GLU A 20 -4.30 0.94 -4.02
CA GLU A 20 -3.76 -0.33 -4.53
C GLU A 20 -3.90 -1.47 -3.51
N ALA A 21 -3.76 -1.18 -2.21
CA ALA A 21 -4.00 -2.17 -1.17
C ALA A 21 -5.46 -2.68 -1.19
N ARG A 22 -6.43 -1.77 -1.30
CA ARG A 22 -7.85 -2.15 -1.43
C ARG A 22 -8.12 -2.95 -2.70
N ALA A 23 -7.55 -2.53 -3.83
CA ALA A 23 -7.70 -3.24 -5.10
C ALA A 23 -7.09 -4.66 -5.02
N SER A 24 -5.96 -4.82 -4.34
CA SER A 24 -5.32 -6.12 -4.12
C SER A 24 -6.20 -7.03 -3.27
N LEU A 25 -6.80 -6.51 -2.19
CA LEU A 25 -7.77 -7.27 -1.41
C LEU A 25 -9.00 -7.65 -2.23
N TYR A 26 -9.51 -6.74 -3.07
CA TYR A 26 -10.64 -7.02 -3.96
C TYR A 26 -10.34 -8.13 -4.97
N ALA A 27 -9.14 -8.16 -5.53
CA ALA A 27 -8.73 -9.22 -6.45
C ALA A 27 -8.72 -10.61 -5.79
N VAL A 28 -8.51 -10.69 -4.47
CA VAL A 28 -8.43 -11.95 -3.72
C VAL A 28 -9.80 -12.35 -3.13
N PHE A 29 -10.51 -11.41 -2.52
CA PHE A 29 -11.70 -11.69 -1.70
C PHE A 29 -13.02 -11.26 -2.37
N GLY A 30 -12.96 -10.53 -3.49
CA GLY A 30 -14.13 -10.06 -4.23
C GLY A 30 -15.10 -9.25 -3.35
N ALA A 31 -16.36 -9.66 -3.30
CA ALA A 31 -17.40 -8.94 -2.56
C ALA A 31 -17.14 -8.88 -1.04
N GLN A 32 -16.39 -9.84 -0.47
CA GLN A 32 -16.06 -9.85 0.97
C GLN A 32 -15.07 -8.74 1.36
N THR A 33 -14.42 -8.11 0.37
CA THR A 33 -13.44 -7.06 0.62
C THR A 33 -14.00 -5.89 1.38
N ASP A 34 -15.27 -5.51 1.22
CA ASP A 34 -15.81 -4.35 1.91
C ASP A 34 -15.88 -4.54 3.43
N GLU A 35 -16.26 -5.73 3.90
CA GLU A 35 -16.27 -6.08 5.32
C GLU A 35 -14.85 -6.14 5.90
N ILE A 36 -13.94 -6.78 5.15
CA ILE A 36 -12.51 -6.84 5.51
C ILE A 36 -11.93 -5.42 5.58
N TRP A 37 -12.23 -4.59 4.58
CA TRP A 37 -11.73 -3.22 4.46
C TRP A 37 -12.22 -2.34 5.60
N GLN A 38 -13.51 -2.40 5.97
CA GLN A 38 -14.05 -1.66 7.10
C GLN A 38 -13.35 -2.05 8.41
N ARG A 39 -13.16 -3.35 8.65
CA ARG A 39 -12.46 -3.86 9.84
C ARG A 39 -11.02 -3.38 9.90
N LEU A 40 -10.29 -3.48 8.80
CA LEU A 40 -8.88 -3.10 8.71
C LEU A 40 -8.69 -1.58 8.86
N THR A 41 -9.50 -0.78 8.18
CA THR A 41 -9.45 0.69 8.28
C THR A 41 -9.80 1.17 9.67
N HIS A 42 -10.79 0.56 10.33
CA HIS A 42 -11.10 0.83 11.73
C HIS A 42 -9.91 0.54 12.65
N ARG A 43 -9.29 -0.65 12.55
CA ARG A 43 -8.09 -0.98 13.36
C ARG A 43 -6.91 -0.05 13.08
N ALA A 44 -6.73 0.36 11.83
CA ALA A 44 -5.65 1.28 11.44
C ALA A 44 -5.90 2.74 11.86
N GLY A 45 -7.09 3.06 12.41
CA GLY A 45 -7.48 4.42 12.73
C GLY A 45 -7.61 5.29 11.47
N MET A 46 -8.23 4.74 10.42
CA MET A 46 -8.42 5.36 9.12
C MET A 46 -9.92 5.53 8.81
N PRO A 47 -10.31 6.55 8.04
CA PRO A 47 -11.65 6.63 7.48
C PRO A 47 -11.93 5.41 6.58
N SER A 48 -13.15 4.87 6.64
CA SER A 48 -13.55 3.71 5.83
C SER A 48 -13.58 4.00 4.33
N THR A 49 -13.73 5.27 3.94
CA THR A 49 -13.63 5.74 2.56
C THR A 49 -12.23 5.63 1.97
N GLY A 50 -11.21 5.34 2.81
CA GLY A 50 -9.81 5.36 2.45
C GLY A 50 -9.05 6.45 3.22
N GLY A 51 -7.72 6.38 3.18
CA GLY A 51 -6.82 7.38 3.75
C GLY A 51 -5.76 7.81 2.73
N ASP A 52 -4.92 8.74 3.15
CA ASP A 52 -3.74 9.14 2.39
C ASP A 52 -2.69 8.02 2.36
N ASP A 53 -1.70 8.13 1.47
CA ASP A 53 -0.62 7.14 1.38
C ASP A 53 0.25 7.11 2.64
N ALA A 54 0.23 8.17 3.46
CA ALA A 54 0.87 8.19 4.77
C ALA A 54 0.21 7.21 5.76
N ALA A 55 -1.03 6.79 5.52
CA ALA A 55 -1.73 5.79 6.32
C ALA A 55 -1.38 4.33 5.94
N LEU A 56 -0.70 4.10 4.81
CA LEU A 56 -0.37 2.75 4.33
C LEU A 56 0.41 1.89 5.36
N PRO A 57 1.42 2.41 6.10
CA PRO A 57 2.11 1.61 7.12
C PRO A 57 1.18 1.14 8.24
N ARG A 58 0.26 1.99 8.69
CA ARG A 58 -0.74 1.62 9.73
C ARG A 58 -1.72 0.58 9.22
N LEU A 59 -2.14 0.70 7.95
CA LEU A 59 -2.99 -0.29 7.30
C LEU A 59 -2.28 -1.65 7.20
N MET A 60 -1.02 -1.67 6.77
CA MET A 60 -0.24 -2.90 6.66
C MET A 60 -0.06 -3.59 8.01
N GLU A 61 0.10 -2.83 9.09
CA GLU A 61 0.16 -3.40 10.44
C GLU A 61 -1.18 -4.02 10.85
N ALA A 62 -2.30 -3.33 10.58
CA ALA A 62 -3.63 -3.88 10.83
C ALA A 62 -3.91 -5.16 10.01
N MET A 63 -3.40 -5.24 8.78
CA MET A 63 -3.49 -6.43 7.93
C MET A 63 -2.64 -7.60 8.46
N ARG A 64 -1.42 -7.31 8.93
CA ARG A 64 -0.53 -8.32 9.53
C ARG A 64 -1.10 -8.91 10.81
N ALA A 65 -1.80 -8.09 11.59
CA ALA A 65 -2.47 -8.51 12.82
C ALA A 65 -3.86 -9.15 12.59
N ASP A 66 -4.34 -9.26 11.34
CA ASP A 66 -5.62 -9.91 11.06
C ASP A 66 -5.54 -11.43 11.27
N HIS A 67 -6.67 -12.04 11.63
CA HIS A 67 -6.74 -13.49 11.85
C HIS A 67 -6.73 -14.28 10.54
N ASP A 68 -7.05 -13.65 9.41
CA ASP A 68 -6.96 -14.28 8.10
C ASP A 68 -5.50 -14.26 7.57
N PRO A 69 -4.87 -15.44 7.38
CA PRO A 69 -3.49 -15.51 6.91
C PRO A 69 -3.29 -14.96 5.50
N VAL A 70 -4.33 -14.94 4.66
CA VAL A 70 -4.26 -14.38 3.30
C VAL A 70 -4.20 -12.85 3.35
N VAL A 71 -4.89 -12.23 4.31
CA VAL A 71 -4.79 -10.78 4.56
C VAL A 71 -3.37 -10.42 5.03
N ALA A 72 -2.78 -11.22 5.93
CA ALA A 72 -1.40 -11.04 6.37
C ALA A 72 -0.39 -11.20 5.21
N LEU A 73 -0.62 -12.15 4.30
CA LEU A 73 0.21 -12.31 3.09
C LEU A 73 0.11 -11.10 2.15
N CYS A 74 -1.08 -10.52 2.00
CA CYS A 74 -1.26 -9.28 1.25
C CYS A 74 -0.43 -8.14 1.89
N ALA A 75 -0.39 -8.04 3.22
CA ALA A 75 0.44 -7.07 3.93
C ALA A 75 1.94 -7.26 3.62
N GLN A 76 2.39 -8.52 3.60
CA GLN A 76 3.77 -8.86 3.27
C GLN A 76 4.12 -8.50 1.83
N SER A 77 3.22 -8.76 0.88
CA SER A 77 3.41 -8.37 -0.53
C SER A 77 3.55 -6.85 -0.68
N LEU A 78 2.68 -6.07 -0.02
CA LEU A 78 2.76 -4.61 -0.01
C LEU A 78 4.07 -4.12 0.62
N HIS A 79 4.54 -4.78 1.69
CA HIS A 79 5.81 -4.46 2.32
C HIS A 79 7.00 -4.64 1.38
N ILE A 80 7.06 -5.77 0.67
CA ILE A 80 8.12 -6.04 -0.32
C ILE A 80 8.11 -4.97 -1.41
N ARG A 81 6.93 -4.62 -1.94
CA ARG A 81 6.80 -3.58 -2.98
C ARG A 81 7.28 -2.21 -2.49
N LEU A 82 6.88 -1.81 -1.28
CA LEU A 82 7.29 -0.54 -0.69
C LEU A 82 8.80 -0.49 -0.45
N SER A 83 9.37 -1.54 0.17
CA SER A 83 10.81 -1.62 0.42
C SER A 83 11.61 -1.61 -0.88
N THR A 84 11.15 -2.34 -1.90
CA THR A 84 11.78 -2.34 -3.22
C THR A 84 11.78 -0.94 -3.85
N TYR A 85 10.64 -0.24 -3.80
CA TYR A 85 10.54 1.14 -4.30
C TYR A 85 11.53 2.06 -3.56
N GLN A 86 11.61 1.96 -2.24
CA GLN A 86 12.53 2.77 -1.42
C GLN A 86 14.00 2.49 -1.79
N HIS A 87 14.39 1.22 -1.91
CA HIS A 87 15.75 0.85 -2.29
C HIS A 87 16.12 1.33 -3.70
N LEU A 88 15.23 1.19 -4.67
CA LEU A 88 15.47 1.65 -6.04
C LEU A 88 15.55 3.18 -6.13
N THR A 89 14.74 3.87 -5.33
CA THR A 89 14.78 5.34 -5.23
C THR A 89 16.12 5.80 -4.65
N ALA A 90 16.54 5.23 -3.52
CA ALA A 90 17.82 5.57 -2.89
C ALA A 90 19.03 5.26 -3.79
N ALA A 91 18.99 4.14 -4.52
CA ALA A 91 20.03 3.79 -5.48
C ALA A 91 20.10 4.79 -6.64
N HIS A 92 18.94 5.22 -7.17
CA HIS A 92 18.88 6.23 -8.23
C HIS A 92 19.44 7.57 -7.77
N GLU A 93 19.10 8.02 -6.56
CA GLU A 93 19.63 9.25 -5.98
C GLU A 93 21.15 9.20 -5.83
N THR A 94 21.68 8.06 -5.35
CA THR A 94 23.13 7.83 -5.22
C THR A 94 23.85 7.95 -6.56
N ILE A 95 23.34 7.27 -7.60
CA ILE A 95 23.90 7.31 -8.96
C ILE A 95 23.86 8.74 -9.51
N ARG A 96 22.74 9.44 -9.34
CA ARG A 96 22.56 10.81 -9.83
C ARG A 96 23.49 11.80 -9.14
N SER A 97 23.77 11.63 -7.85
CA SER A 97 24.67 12.52 -7.10
C SER A 97 26.16 12.29 -7.39
N ALA A 98 26.51 11.16 -8.01
CA ALA A 98 27.88 10.83 -8.38
C ALA A 98 28.25 11.27 -9.81
N GLN A 99 27.28 11.83 -10.55
CA GLN A 99 27.45 12.47 -11.87
C GLN A 99 27.65 13.97 -11.71
#